data_AF-A0A947RI00-F1
#
_entry.id   AF-A0A947RI00-F1
#
_cell.length_a   1.000
_cell.length_b   1.000
_cell.length_c   1.000
_cell.angle_alpha   90.00
_cell.angle_beta   90.00
_cell.angle_gamma   90.00
#
_symmetry.space_group_name_H-M   'P 1'
#
loop_
_entity.id
_entity.type
_entity.pdbx_description
1 polymer ?
#
loop_
_entity_poly.entity_id
_entity_poly.type
_entity_poly.pdbx_seq_one_letter_code
_entity_poly.pdbx_strand_id
1 'polypeptide(L)'
;REQIAIAAGEKLHIRQGDVKFYGHAIECRINAENYERNFMPSPGEIKAYLAPGGLGVRIDSHVYPGYIVQPHYDSLVAKIITWGKDRMTAINRMERALDEYVIDGIHTTIPFHLKVLRNEAFRRGEATTKFLEEHFGAPA
;
A
#
# COMPACT_ATOMS: atom_id res chain seq x y z
N ARG A 1 -6.06 -13.30 13.83
CA ARG A 1 -6.18 -13.86 15.20
C ARG A 1 -7.64 -14.04 15.59
N GLU A 2 -8.41 -12.97 15.81
CA GLU A 2 -9.82 -13.08 16.25
C GLU A 2 -10.69 -13.95 15.34
N GLN A 3 -10.50 -13.90 14.01
CA GLN A 3 -11.20 -14.80 13.07
C GLN A 3 -11.00 -16.29 13.38
N ILE A 4 -9.78 -16.69 13.78
CA ILE A 4 -9.46 -18.09 14.13
C ILE A 4 -10.10 -18.45 15.47
N ALA A 5 -10.03 -17.55 16.46
CA ALA A 5 -10.62 -17.75 17.78
C ALA A 5 -12.14 -17.96 17.69
N ILE A 6 -12.85 -17.10 16.94
CA ILE A 6 -14.30 -17.22 16.71
C ILE A 6 -14.62 -18.55 16.00
N ALA A 7 -13.84 -18.95 15.00
CA ALA A 7 -14.02 -20.22 14.30
C ALA A 7 -13.81 -21.44 15.22
N ALA A 8 -12.95 -21.31 16.25
CA ALA A 8 -12.75 -22.31 17.29
C ALA A 8 -13.83 -22.30 18.38
N GLY A 9 -14.86 -21.44 18.27
CA GLY A 9 -15.95 -21.31 19.23
C GLY A 9 -15.67 -20.35 20.40
N GLU A 10 -14.54 -19.62 20.37
CA GLU A 10 -14.26 -18.58 21.36
C GLU A 10 -15.14 -17.35 21.14
N LYS A 11 -15.34 -16.57 22.21
CA LYS A 11 -16.08 -15.31 22.15
C LYS A 11 -15.15 -14.16 21.75
N LEU A 12 -15.70 -13.07 21.22
CA LEU A 12 -14.95 -11.83 21.05
C LEU A 12 -14.44 -11.32 22.40
N HIS A 13 -13.14 -11.05 22.47
CA HIS A 13 -12.48 -10.53 23.68
C HIS A 13 -12.61 -9.01 23.83
N ILE A 14 -13.19 -8.33 22.84
CA ILE A 14 -13.44 -6.88 22.86
C ILE A 14 -14.94 -6.61 22.89
N ARG A 15 -15.34 -5.57 23.63
CA ARG A 15 -16.70 -5.03 23.61
C ARG A 15 -16.73 -3.76 22.78
N GLN A 16 -17.94 -3.33 22.40
CA GLN A 16 -18.10 -2.10 21.61
C GLN A 16 -17.47 -0.86 22.28
N GLY A 17 -17.53 -0.78 23.61
CA GLY A 17 -16.94 0.33 24.37
C GLY A 17 -15.40 0.37 24.34
N ASP A 18 -14.76 -0.76 24.06
CA ASP A 18 -13.30 -0.91 23.98
C ASP A 18 -12.75 -0.53 22.59
N VAL A 19 -13.62 -0.45 21.58
CA VAL A 19 -13.24 -0.04 20.23
C VAL A 19 -12.98 1.46 20.22
N LYS A 20 -11.72 1.82 20.01
CA LYS A 20 -11.25 3.20 19.98
C LYS A 20 -10.43 3.43 18.71
N PHE A 21 -10.67 4.56 18.06
CA PHE A 21 -9.90 4.97 16.89
C PHE A 21 -8.77 5.89 17.35
N TYR A 22 -7.53 5.48 17.11
CA TYR A 22 -6.34 6.22 17.50
C TYR A 22 -5.44 6.49 16.29
N GLY A 23 -5.17 7.76 16.04
CA GLY A 23 -4.32 8.21 14.94
C GLY A 23 -4.96 8.00 13.56
N HIS A 24 -4.10 7.86 12.56
CA HIS A 24 -4.50 7.65 11.17
C HIS A 24 -3.58 6.61 10.53
N ALA A 25 -4.15 5.75 9.69
CA ALA A 25 -3.40 4.76 8.92
C ALA A 25 -3.69 4.93 7.42
N ILE A 26 -2.67 4.72 6.60
CA ILE A 26 -2.77 4.74 5.13
C ILE A 26 -2.14 3.46 4.63
N GLU A 27 -2.80 2.80 3.68
CA GLU A 27 -2.30 1.62 2.98
C GLU A 27 -2.13 1.94 1.49
N CYS A 28 -0.99 1.56 0.92
CA CYS A 28 -0.75 1.53 -0.51
C CYS A 28 -0.57 0.07 -0.97
N ARG A 29 -1.32 -0.33 -2.00
CA ARG A 29 -1.15 -1.62 -2.68
C ARG A 29 -0.02 -1.50 -3.71
N ILE A 30 1.08 -2.19 -3.47
CA ILE A 30 2.22 -2.25 -4.37
C ILE A 30 1.96 -3.38 -5.35
N ASN A 31 1.60 -3.02 -6.58
CA ASN A 31 1.28 -3.96 -7.64
C ASN A 31 2.43 -4.02 -8.64
N ALA A 32 2.65 -5.19 -9.24
CA ALA A 32 3.54 -5.42 -10.37
C ALA A 32 2.90 -4.88 -11.66
N GLU A 33 2.83 -3.56 -11.81
CA GLU A 33 2.18 -2.86 -12.91
C GLU A 33 3.00 -1.65 -13.36
N ASN A 34 2.95 -1.32 -14.65
CA ASN A 34 3.56 -0.12 -15.20
C ASN A 34 2.50 0.98 -15.43
N TYR A 35 2.44 1.96 -14.53
CA TYR A 35 1.46 3.05 -14.59
C TYR A 35 1.60 3.93 -15.86
N GLU A 36 2.81 4.05 -16.42
CA GLU A 36 3.06 4.83 -17.65
C GLU A 36 2.53 4.14 -18.91
N ARG A 37 2.26 2.83 -18.79
CA ARG A 37 1.66 2.00 -19.83
C ARG A 37 0.28 1.53 -19.41
N ASN A 38 -0.53 2.46 -18.92
CA ASN A 38 -1.92 2.21 -18.54
C ASN A 38 -2.07 1.05 -17.53
N PHE A 39 -1.21 1.04 -16.51
CA PHE A 39 -1.19 -0.01 -15.47
C PHE A 39 -1.05 -1.43 -16.04
N MET A 40 -0.39 -1.59 -17.19
CA MET A 40 -0.13 -2.89 -17.78
C MET A 40 0.62 -3.80 -16.78
N PRO A 41 0.17 -5.05 -16.57
CA PRO A 41 0.85 -5.99 -15.69
C PRO A 41 2.33 -6.17 -16.06
N SER A 42 3.17 -6.31 -15.06
CA SER A 42 4.63 -6.45 -15.17
C SER A 42 5.10 -7.70 -14.42
N PRO A 43 4.70 -8.92 -14.86
CA PRO A 43 5.23 -10.16 -14.29
C PRO A 43 6.75 -10.26 -14.52
N GLY A 44 7.44 -10.96 -13.64
CA GLY A 44 8.89 -11.10 -13.73
C GLY A 44 9.52 -11.58 -12.42
N GLU A 45 10.82 -11.84 -12.49
CA GLU A 45 11.63 -12.21 -11.32
C GLU A 45 12.04 -10.95 -10.55
N ILE A 46 11.85 -10.98 -9.23
CA ILE A 46 12.31 -9.92 -8.34
C ILE A 46 13.80 -10.10 -8.08
N LYS A 47 14.62 -9.20 -8.65
CA LYS A 47 16.09 -9.27 -8.56
C LYS A 47 16.61 -8.73 -7.23
N ALA A 48 16.01 -7.65 -6.76
CA ALA A 48 16.32 -7.05 -5.46
C ALA A 48 15.04 -6.65 -4.76
N TYR A 49 15.04 -6.81 -3.44
CA TYR A 49 13.91 -6.47 -2.57
C TYR A 49 14.46 -5.92 -1.26
N LEU A 50 14.34 -4.60 -1.08
CA LEU A 50 14.66 -3.91 0.17
C LEU A 50 13.39 -3.24 0.69
N ALA A 51 12.74 -3.93 1.61
CA ALA A 51 11.56 -3.44 2.30
C ALA A 51 11.93 -2.26 3.25
N PRO A 52 11.18 -1.14 3.22
CA PRO A 52 11.40 -0.04 4.16
C PRO A 52 10.97 -0.43 5.57
N GLY A 53 11.43 0.32 6.57
CA GLY A 53 11.10 0.06 7.97
C GLY A 53 10.99 1.31 8.81
N GLY A 54 11.08 1.13 10.12
CA GLY A 54 11.06 2.19 11.10
C GLY A 54 9.68 2.43 11.73
N LEU A 55 9.61 3.48 12.55
CA LEU A 55 8.46 3.74 13.41
C LEU A 55 7.17 3.97 12.59
N GLY A 56 6.17 3.13 12.86
CA GLY A 56 4.85 3.25 12.26
C GLY A 56 4.79 2.79 10.81
N VAL A 57 5.75 2.00 10.33
CA VAL A 57 5.73 1.35 9.02
C VAL A 57 5.52 -0.16 9.22
N ARG A 58 4.56 -0.73 8.49
CA ARG A 58 4.30 -2.17 8.42
C ARG A 58 4.25 -2.59 6.95
N ILE A 59 4.79 -3.76 6.67
CA ILE A 59 4.72 -4.37 5.34
C ILE A 59 4.11 -5.76 5.48
N ASP A 60 3.10 -6.02 4.67
CA ASP A 60 2.59 -7.36 4.44
C ASP A 60 2.99 -7.74 3.00
N SER A 61 3.89 -8.71 2.84
CA SER A 61 4.31 -9.19 1.53
C SER A 61 4.55 -10.70 1.56
N HIS A 62 4.49 -11.30 0.38
CA HIS A 62 4.81 -12.71 0.15
C HIS A 62 6.06 -12.89 -0.71
N VAL A 63 6.65 -11.80 -1.20
CA VAL A 63 7.77 -11.85 -2.14
C VAL A 63 9.12 -11.69 -1.46
N TYR A 64 10.16 -12.13 -2.14
CA TYR A 64 11.55 -12.10 -1.71
C TYR A 64 12.46 -12.10 -2.95
N PRO A 65 13.77 -11.78 -2.85
CA PRO A 65 14.68 -11.87 -3.99
C PRO A 65 14.67 -13.27 -4.62
N GLY A 66 14.54 -13.36 -5.94
CA GLY A 66 14.35 -14.59 -6.71
C GLY A 66 12.90 -15.05 -6.85
N TYR A 67 11.93 -14.38 -6.21
CA TYR A 67 10.52 -14.69 -6.41
C TYR A 67 10.06 -14.30 -7.82
N ILE A 68 9.26 -15.17 -8.46
CA ILE A 68 8.71 -14.93 -9.81
C ILE A 68 7.25 -14.53 -9.69
N VAL A 69 6.94 -13.27 -9.99
CA VAL A 69 5.56 -12.77 -10.09
C VAL A 69 4.93 -13.35 -11.37
N GLN A 70 3.92 -14.21 -11.19
CA GLN A 70 3.24 -14.87 -12.30
C GLN A 70 2.11 -14.00 -12.88
N PRO A 71 1.83 -14.11 -14.19
CA PRO A 71 0.76 -13.35 -14.84
C PRO A 71 -0.65 -13.90 -14.56
N HIS A 72 -0.77 -15.03 -13.84
CA HIS A 72 -2.03 -15.76 -13.66
C HIS A 72 -2.84 -15.31 -12.44
N TYR A 73 -2.26 -14.49 -11.56
CA TYR A 73 -2.88 -14.03 -10.32
C TYR A 73 -2.94 -12.50 -10.27
N ASP A 74 -3.55 -11.97 -9.20
CA ASP A 74 -3.52 -10.54 -8.89
C ASP A 74 -2.07 -10.05 -8.83
N SER A 75 -1.82 -8.85 -9.36
CA SER A 75 -0.50 -8.23 -9.44
C SER A 75 0.03 -7.73 -8.09
N LEU A 76 -0.71 -7.85 -6.99
CA LEU A 76 -0.29 -7.39 -5.67
C LEU A 76 0.96 -8.10 -5.17
N VAL A 77 2.04 -7.34 -5.03
CA VAL A 77 3.34 -7.78 -4.51
C VAL A 77 3.44 -7.56 -3.00
N ALA A 78 2.98 -6.39 -2.54
CA ALA A 78 3.01 -6.03 -1.13
C ALA A 78 1.92 -5.03 -0.78
N LYS A 79 1.51 -5.02 0.49
CA LYS A 79 0.83 -3.88 1.09
C LYS A 79 1.81 -3.18 2.00
N ILE A 80 1.98 -1.88 1.81
CA ILE A 80 2.69 -1.04 2.77
C ILE A 80 1.65 -0.22 3.52
N ILE A 81 1.77 -0.25 4.84
CA ILE A 81 0.84 0.41 5.75
C ILE A 81 1.66 1.32 6.65
N THR A 82 1.26 2.59 6.71
CA THR A 82 1.85 3.54 7.66
C THR A 82 0.83 4.07 8.62
N TRP A 83 1.21 4.21 9.88
CA TRP A 83 0.41 4.82 10.92
C TRP A 83 1.07 6.12 11.40
N GLY A 84 0.27 7.11 11.77
CA GLY A 84 0.68 8.37 12.39
C GLY A 84 -0.33 8.86 13.42
N LYS A 85 0.08 9.78 14.29
CA LYS A 85 -0.81 10.42 15.26
C LYS A 85 -1.93 11.24 14.60
N ASP A 86 -1.69 11.68 13.37
CA ASP A 86 -2.62 12.40 12.51
C ASP A 86 -2.39 11.98 11.04
N ARG A 87 -3.30 12.39 10.16
CA ARG A 87 -3.27 12.03 8.74
C ARG A 87 -2.01 12.49 8.03
N MET A 88 -1.56 13.72 8.30
CA MET A 88 -0.38 14.28 7.64
C MET A 88 0.89 13.51 8.03
N THR A 89 1.02 13.12 9.30
CA THR A 89 2.10 12.27 9.80
C THR A 89 2.11 10.91 9.11
N ALA A 90 0.93 10.30 8.90
CA ALA A 90 0.82 9.04 8.17
C ALA A 90 1.25 9.20 6.69
N ILE A 91 0.80 10.27 6.02
CA ILE A 91 1.20 10.58 4.63
C ILE A 91 2.72 10.75 4.51
N ASN A 92 3.32 11.59 5.36
CA ASN A 92 4.76 11.84 5.32
C ASN A 92 5.58 10.57 5.59
N ARG A 93 5.09 9.69 6.48
CA ARG A 93 5.72 8.38 6.71
C ARG A 93 5.58 7.47 5.50
N MET A 94 4.41 7.45 4.84
CA MET A 94 4.20 6.67 3.61
C MET A 94 5.12 7.15 2.49
N GLU A 95 5.21 8.46 2.28
CA GLU A 95 6.08 9.05 1.26
C GLU A 95 7.53 8.63 1.45
N ARG A 96 8.08 8.81 2.67
CA ARG A 96 9.43 8.34 3.02
C ARG A 96 9.60 6.84 2.80
N ALA A 97 8.64 6.04 3.28
CA ALA A 97 8.75 4.59 3.19
C ALA A 97 8.72 4.12 1.72
N LEU A 98 7.90 4.72 0.88
CA LEU A 98 7.87 4.44 -0.57
C LEU A 98 9.15 4.90 -1.29
N ASP A 99 9.71 6.05 -0.93
CA ASP A 99 10.99 6.52 -1.49
C ASP A 99 12.17 5.57 -1.13
N GLU A 100 12.11 4.92 0.04
CA GLU A 100 13.10 3.93 0.50
C GLU A 100 12.83 2.51 -0.03
N TYR A 101 11.66 2.24 -0.64
CA TYR A 101 11.26 0.89 -1.02
C TYR A 101 11.84 0.48 -2.37
N VAL A 102 12.84 -0.41 -2.33
CA VAL A 102 13.47 -0.94 -3.55
C VAL A 102 12.86 -2.29 -3.93
N ILE A 103 12.26 -2.35 -5.12
CA ILE A 103 11.86 -3.59 -5.79
C ILE A 103 12.40 -3.50 -7.22
N ASP A 104 13.33 -4.39 -7.57
CA ASP A 104 13.96 -4.44 -8.89
C ASP A 104 13.56 -5.71 -9.66
N GLY A 105 13.61 -5.65 -10.99
CA GLY A 105 13.25 -6.72 -11.91
C GLY A 105 11.84 -6.63 -12.50
N ILE A 106 10.98 -5.79 -11.92
CA ILE A 106 9.61 -5.51 -12.39
C ILE A 106 9.27 -4.02 -12.26
N HIS A 107 8.30 -3.54 -13.02
CA HIS A 107 7.66 -2.25 -12.74
C HIS A 107 6.69 -2.38 -11.57
N THR A 108 6.55 -1.30 -10.80
CA THR A 108 5.60 -1.25 -9.68
C THR A 108 4.78 0.03 -9.66
N THR A 109 3.69 0.02 -8.88
CA THR A 109 2.85 1.20 -8.64
C THR A 109 3.43 2.23 -7.66
N ILE A 110 4.63 1.99 -7.09
CA ILE A 110 5.30 2.90 -6.14
C ILE A 110 5.40 4.35 -6.69
N PRO A 111 5.88 4.59 -7.92
CA PRO A 111 6.01 5.95 -8.44
C PRO A 111 4.66 6.66 -8.57
N PHE A 112 3.59 5.92 -8.88
CA PHE A 112 2.25 6.48 -8.96
C PHE A 112 1.69 6.85 -7.58
N HIS A 113 1.87 5.98 -6.59
CA HIS A 113 1.49 6.29 -5.20
C HIS A 113 2.19 7.55 -4.69
N LEU A 114 3.48 7.73 -4.99
CA LEU A 114 4.21 8.95 -4.64
C LEU A 114 3.58 10.20 -5.29
N LYS A 115 3.16 10.13 -6.55
CA LYS A 115 2.44 11.24 -7.21
C LYS A 115 1.12 11.56 -6.50
N VAL A 116 0.35 10.54 -6.10
CA VAL A 116 -0.91 10.72 -5.36
C VAL A 116 -0.66 11.35 -3.98
N LEU A 117 0.31 10.86 -3.22
CA LEU A 117 0.62 11.36 -1.86
C LEU A 117 1.17 12.80 -1.85
N ARG A 118 1.85 13.19 -2.93
CA ARG A 118 2.38 14.54 -3.14
C ARG A 118 1.33 15.51 -3.70
N ASN A 119 0.23 15.03 -4.26
CA ASN A 119 -0.86 15.87 -4.75
C ASN A 119 -1.55 16.62 -3.61
N GLU A 120 -1.70 17.94 -3.75
CA GLU A 120 -2.24 18.77 -2.67
C GLU A 120 -3.69 18.46 -2.31
N ALA A 121 -4.56 18.16 -3.30
CA ALA A 121 -5.96 17.82 -3.05
C ALA A 121 -6.05 16.51 -2.25
N PHE A 122 -5.20 15.51 -2.55
CA PHE A 122 -5.09 14.33 -1.71
C PHE A 122 -4.65 14.69 -0.29
N ARG A 123 -3.64 15.55 -0.12
CA ARG A 123 -3.14 15.97 1.19
C ARG A 123 -4.17 16.77 2.01
N ARG A 124 -5.03 17.55 1.36
CA ARG A 124 -6.17 18.25 1.97
C ARG A 124 -7.35 17.33 2.29
N GLY A 125 -7.37 16.10 1.77
CA GLY A 125 -8.44 15.14 2.00
C GLY A 125 -9.64 15.32 1.08
N GLU A 126 -9.44 15.94 -0.08
CA GLU A 126 -10.46 16.27 -1.07
C GLU A 126 -10.62 15.18 -2.14
N ALA A 127 -10.09 13.98 -1.91
CA ALA A 127 -10.16 12.89 -2.88
C ALA A 127 -11.58 12.30 -2.97
N THR A 128 -12.15 12.33 -4.17
CA THR A 128 -13.39 11.64 -4.52
C THR A 128 -13.10 10.34 -5.28
N THR A 129 -14.13 9.59 -5.67
CA THR A 129 -13.95 8.43 -6.56
C THR A 129 -13.47 8.80 -7.96
N LYS A 130 -13.58 10.08 -8.36
CA LYS A 130 -13.10 10.62 -9.64
C LYS A 130 -11.72 11.27 -9.55
N PHE A 131 -11.12 11.29 -8.37
CA PHE A 131 -9.85 11.97 -8.11
C PHE A 131 -8.75 11.62 -9.12
N LEU A 132 -8.64 10.36 -9.52
CA LEU A 132 -7.63 9.96 -10.50
C LEU A 132 -7.90 10.56 -11.89
N GLU A 133 -9.14 10.52 -12.37
CA GLU A 133 -9.56 11.12 -13.65
C GLU A 133 -9.34 12.63 -13.64
N GLU A 134 -9.69 13.29 -12.53
CA GLU A 134 -9.62 14.75 -12.37
C GLU A 134 -8.19 15.29 -12.28
N HIS A 135 -7.25 14.52 -11.71
CA HIS A 135 -5.89 15.00 -11.42
C HIS A 135 -4.79 14.34 -12.26
N PHE A 136 -5.05 13.17 -12.84
CA PHE A 136 -4.05 12.41 -13.62
C PHE A 136 -4.54 12.01 -15.01
N GLY A 137 -5.79 12.33 -15.35
CA GLY A 137 -6.42 11.94 -16.61
C GLY A 137 -7.00 10.52 -16.55
N ALA A 138 -7.90 10.21 -17.49
CA ALA A 138 -8.43 8.86 -17.61
C ALA A 138 -7.33 7.90 -18.09
N PRO A 139 -7.21 6.70 -17.50
CA PRO A 139 -6.46 5.62 -18.13
C PRO A 139 -7.06 5.36 -19.52
N ALA A 140 -6.21 5.36 -20.55
CA ALA A 140 -6.61 5.23 -21.96
C ALA A 140 -7.10 3.81 -22.30
#